data_AF-A0A9Y2D6J5-F1
#
_entry.id   AF-A0A9Y2D6J5-F1
#
_cell.length_a   1.000
_cell.length_b   1.000
_cell.length_c   1.000
_cell.angle_alpha   90.00
_cell.angle_beta   90.00
_cell.angle_gamma   90.00
#
_symmetry.space_group_name_H-M   'P 1'
#
loop_
_entity.id
_entity.type
_entity.pdbx_description
1 polymer ?
#
loop_
_entity_poly.entity_id
_entity_poly.type
_entity_poly.pdbx_seq_one_letter_code
_entity_poly.pdbx_strand_id
1 'polypeptide(L)' 'MIEVTSGSGWVEVECSACGTRESAEEREEIAGFVIAGDGLAGIHCCWCGRDSVGLLEGVSDELQGGA' A
#
# COMPACT_ATOMS: atom_id res chain seq x y z
N MET A 1 5.62 -8.41 2.41
CA MET A 1 4.54 -7.95 1.51
C MET A 1 3.67 -7.01 2.34
N ILE A 2 2.81 -6.19 1.74
CA ILE A 2 1.78 -5.49 2.52
C ILE A 2 0.43 -5.97 1.99
N GLU A 3 -0.41 -6.48 2.90
CA GLU A 3 -1.69 -7.10 2.59
C GLU A 3 -2.80 -6.28 3.22
N VAL A 4 -3.88 -6.06 2.47
CA VAL A 4 -5.07 -5.34 2.94
C VAL A 4 -6.26 -6.28 2.89
N THR A 5 -6.90 -6.46 4.02
CA THR A 5 -8.15 -7.21 4.14
C THR A 5 -9.24 -6.25 4.56
N SER A 6 -10.40 -6.26 3.89
CA SER A 6 -11.54 -5.42 4.26
C SER A 6 -12.82 -6.24 4.30
N GLY A 7 -13.65 -5.96 5.30
CA GLY A 7 -14.98 -6.56 5.45
C GLY A 7 -16.07 -5.49 5.62
N SER A 8 -17.30 -5.92 5.93
CA SER A 8 -18.40 -5.00 6.19
C SER A 8 -18.14 -4.18 7.45
N GLY A 9 -17.68 -2.95 7.29
CA GLY A 9 -17.43 -1.99 8.37
C GLY A 9 -16.05 -2.07 9.01
N TRP A 10 -15.07 -2.69 8.34
CA TRP A 10 -13.69 -2.69 8.83
C TRP A 10 -12.66 -2.91 7.71
N VAL A 11 -11.43 -2.49 8.00
CA VAL A 11 -10.23 -2.71 7.20
C VAL A 11 -9.07 -3.09 8.11
N GLU A 12 -8.24 -4.02 7.68
CA GLU A 12 -7.01 -4.46 8.33
C GLU A 12 -5.86 -4.40 7.32
N VAL A 13 -4.70 -3.91 7.75
CA VAL A 13 -3.48 -3.83 6.95
C VAL A 13 -2.35 -4.50 7.71
N GLU A 14 -1.66 -5.44 7.06
CA GLU A 14 -0.49 -6.10 7.61
C GLU A 14 0.74 -5.87 6.73
N CYS A 15 1.85 -5.45 7.34
CA CYS A 15 3.18 -5.48 6.73
C CYS A 15 3.94 -6.73 7.15
N SER A 16 4.00 -7.76 6.31
CA SER A 16 4.79 -8.96 6.59
C SER A 16 6.32 -8.74 6.52
N ALA A 17 6.80 -7.52 6.24
CA ALA A 17 8.23 -7.18 6.32
C ALA A 17 8.68 -6.81 7.74
N CYS A 18 7.85 -6.09 8.50
CA CYS A 18 8.15 -5.70 9.90
C CYS A 18 7.22 -6.34 10.93
N GLY A 19 6.17 -7.05 10.47
CA GLY A 19 5.16 -7.67 11.33
C GLY A 19 4.13 -6.69 11.89
N THR A 20 4.15 -5.41 11.47
CA THR A 20 3.14 -4.44 11.92
C THR A 20 1.78 -4.77 11.31
N ARG A 21 0.75 -4.71 12.13
CA ARG A 21 -0.64 -4.90 11.73
C ARG A 21 -1.51 -3.83 12.37
N GLU A 22 -2.40 -3.24 11.59
CA GLU A 22 -3.36 -2.23 12.05
C GLU A 22 -4.75 -2.53 11.49
N SER A 23 -5.78 -2.10 12.22
CA SER A 23 -7.17 -2.24 11.80
C SER A 23 -7.99 -1.02 12.19
N ALA A 24 -8.95 -0.65 11.35
CA ALA A 24 -9.86 0.47 11.59
C ALA A 24 -11.24 0.23 10.97
N GLU A 25 -12.21 1.08 11.29
CA GLU A 25 -13.56 1.03 10.70
C GLU A 25 -13.55 1.57 9.26
N GLU A 26 -12.73 2.61 9.01
CA GLU A 26 -12.52 3.21 7.69
C GLU A 26 -11.05 3.20 7.24
N ARG A 27 -10.81 3.23 5.92
CA ARG A 27 -9.44 3.21 5.34
C ARG A 27 -8.61 4.42 5.74
N GLU A 28 -9.25 5.56 5.93
CA GLU A 28 -8.61 6.83 6.30
C GLU A 28 -8.11 6.84 7.75
N GLU A 29 -8.60 5.89 8.56
CA GLU A 29 -8.27 5.77 9.98
C GLU A 29 -7.14 4.77 10.27
N ILE A 30 -6.63 4.05 9.26
CA ILE A 30 -5.48 3.17 9.43
C ILE A 30 -4.26 4.03 9.75
N ALA A 31 -3.79 3.95 11.00
CA ALA A 31 -2.58 4.63 11.41
C ALA A 31 -1.36 3.98 10.74
N GLY A 32 -0.33 4.80 10.47
CA GLY A 32 0.99 4.37 9.99
C GLY A 32 1.04 3.55 8.69
N PHE A 33 -0.06 3.44 7.97
CA PHE A 33 -0.07 3.06 6.56
C PHE A 33 -0.64 4.20 5.72
N VAL A 34 0.04 4.53 4.61
CA VAL A 34 -0.50 5.45 3.62
C VAL A 34 -1.07 4.64 2.48
N ILE A 35 -2.39 4.69 2.30
CA ILE A 35 -3.11 3.99 1.23
C ILE A 35 -3.39 5.01 0.13
N ALA A 36 -2.89 4.77 -1.08
CA ALA A 36 -3.20 5.63 -2.23
C ALA A 36 -4.73 5.65 -2.49
N GLY A 37 -5.28 6.85 -2.72
CA GLY A 37 -6.74 7.09 -2.72
C GLY A 37 -7.52 6.39 -3.83
N ASP A 38 -6.85 5.90 -4.87
CA ASP A 38 -7.44 5.06 -5.92
C ASP A 38 -7.58 3.58 -5.50
N GLY A 39 -7.33 3.27 -4.22
CA GLY A 39 -7.72 2.02 -3.56
C GLY A 39 -6.85 0.82 -3.93
N LEU A 40 -5.90 0.99 -4.86
CA LEU A 40 -4.99 -0.06 -5.29
C LEU A 40 -3.54 0.41 -5.51
N ALA A 41 -3.25 1.68 -5.88
CA ALA A 41 -1.93 2.11 -6.39
C ALA A 41 -0.71 2.06 -5.45
N GLY A 42 -0.86 1.58 -4.22
CA GLY A 42 0.28 1.37 -3.34
C GLY A 42 -0.07 1.68 -1.88
N ILE A 43 0.42 0.82 -1.00
CA ILE A 43 0.36 1.02 0.44
C ILE A 43 1.79 1.20 0.93
N HIS A 44 2.04 2.29 1.64
CA HIS A 44 3.32 2.54 2.28
C HIS A 44 3.23 2.26 3.78
N CYS A 45 4.15 1.45 4.31
CA CYS A 45 4.28 1.21 5.75
C CYS A 45 5.23 2.24 6.39
N CYS A 46 4.69 3.16 7.18
CA CYS A 46 5.48 4.23 7.82
C CYS A 46 6.44 3.71 8.91
N TRP A 47 6.26 2.49 9.41
CA TRP A 47 7.15 1.91 10.41
C TRP A 47 8.48 1.42 9.84
N CYS A 48 8.42 0.74 8.68
CA CYS A 48 9.62 0.15 8.06
C CYS A 48 10.01 0.83 6.75
N GLY A 49 9.22 1.80 6.29
CA GLY A 49 9.46 2.57 5.07
C GLY A 49 9.29 1.76 3.79
N ARG A 50 8.55 0.64 3.84
CA ARG A 50 8.39 -0.27 2.70
C ARG A 50 7.03 -0.08 2.04
N ASP A 51 7.00 -0.20 0.72
CA ASP A 51 5.80 -0.15 -0.09
C ASP A 51 5.28 -1.55 -0.45
N SER A 52 3.97 -1.67 -0.69
CA SER A 52 3.36 -2.85 -1.30
C SER A 52 3.83 -2.95 -2.75
N VAL A 53 4.79 -3.83 -3.02
CA VAL A 53 5.28 -4.09 -4.38
C VAL A 53 4.11 -4.61 -5.23
N GLY A 54 3.59 -3.80 -6.15
CA GLY A 54 2.44 -4.20 -6.96
C GLY A 54 1.86 -3.23 -8.01
N LEU A 55 2.40 -2.02 -8.25
CA LEU A 55 1.83 -1.11 -9.26
C LEU A 55 2.82 -0.26 -10.07
N LEU A 56 4.09 -0.68 -10.15
CA LEU A 56 5.03 -0.13 -11.13
C LEU A 56 5.45 -1.18 -12.18
N GLU A 57 4.77 -2.32 -12.27
CA GLU A 57 4.87 -3.21 -13.45
C GLU A 57 3.87 -2.75 -14.52
N GLY A 58 3.93 -1.47 -14.91
CA GLY A 58 2.98 -0.89 -15.85
C GLY A 58 3.30 0.53 -16.34
N VAL A 59 4.32 1.20 -15.77
CA VAL A 59 4.98 2.29 -16.49
C VAL A 59 6.21 1.67 -17.12
N SER A 60 6.02 1.07 -18.29
CA SER A 60 7.13 0.84 -19.21
C SER A 60 7.91 2.14 -19.33
N ASP A 61 9.18 2.02 -19.01
CA ASP A 61 10.23 2.91 -19.41
C ASP A 61 10.17 3.08 -20.93
N GLU A 62 9.51 4.13 -21.41
CA GLU A 62 9.72 4.67 -22.75
C GLU A 62 10.10 6.15 -22.67
N LEU A 63 11.05 6.42 -21.78
CA LEU A 63 11.83 7.66 -21.76
C LEU A 63 13.31 7.35 -21.93
N GLN A 64 13.66 6.68 -23.03
CA GLN A 64 15.04 6.64 -23.52
C GLN A 64 15.14 6.70 -25.05
N GLY A 65 15.71 7.81 -25.54
CA GLY A 65 16.21 8.01 -26.91
C GLY A 65 15.26 8.84 -27.77
N GLY A 66 15.44 10.14 -28.02
CA GLY A 66 16.70 10.87 -28.06
C GLY A 66 17.47 10.58 -29.35
N ALA A 67 16.93 11.06 -30.50
CA ALA A 67 17.66 11.64 -31.64
C ALA A 67 16.69 11.89 -32.81
#